data_AF-A0A535ZEW8-F1
#
_entry.id   AF-A0A535ZEW8-F1
#
_cell.length_a   1.000
_cell.length_b   1.000
_cell.length_c   1.000
_cell.angle_alpha   90.00
_cell.angle_beta   90.00
_cell.angle_gamma   90.00
#
_symmetry.space_group_name_H-M   'P 1'
#
loop_
_entity.id
_entity.type
_entity.pdbx_description
1 polymer ?
#
loop_
_entity_poly.entity_id
_entity_poly.type
_entity_poly.pdbx_seq_one_letter_code
_entity_poly.pdbx_strand_id
1 'polypeptide(L)'
;MTASALLILNRASGTGHVAEFGETLGNALRSGHGSSLEVETMVVDNHPDARSAASEYARFASRPSLVIAAGGGGTLRAAVEGVMDTFTSGPPPADVLRLGALRMGSGNVIARNLRIPLDPIEAARQVGRSFAN
;
A
#
# COMPACT_ATOMS: atom_id res chain seq x y z
N MET A 1 6.40 -13.20 -15.46
CA MET A 1 6.57 -11.88 -14.84
C MET A 1 5.99 -11.97 -13.43
N THR A 2 6.78 -11.62 -12.42
CA THR A 2 6.36 -11.73 -11.02
C THR A 2 5.73 -10.40 -10.62
N ALA A 3 4.46 -10.42 -10.19
CA ALA A 3 3.83 -9.23 -9.65
C ALA A 3 4.52 -8.85 -8.33
N SER A 4 4.59 -7.55 -8.06
CA SER A 4 5.21 -7.05 -6.83
C SER A 4 4.29 -6.08 -6.09
N ALA A 5 4.47 -5.96 -4.77
CA ALA A 5 3.78 -4.98 -3.96
C ALA A 5 4.71 -4.32 -2.94
N LEU A 6 4.49 -3.02 -2.70
CA LEU A 6 5.03 -2.28 -1.57
C LEU A 6 3.92 -2.01 -0.55
N LEU A 7 4.14 -2.40 0.70
CA LEU A 7 3.32 -2.00 1.84
C LEU A 7 4.05 -0.94 2.67
N ILE A 8 3.47 0.27 2.73
CA ILE A 8 4.01 1.40 3.50
C ILE A 8 3.26 1.50 4.82
N LEU A 9 3.88 1.03 5.91
CA LEU A 9 3.34 1.12 7.27
C LEU A 9 3.81 2.42 7.93
N ASN A 10 2.87 3.32 8.22
CA ASN A 10 3.18 4.53 8.98
C ASN A 10 2.92 4.30 10.49
N ARG A 11 3.99 4.22 11.29
CA ARG A 11 3.90 3.99 12.74
C ARG A 11 3.17 5.10 13.48
N ALA A 12 3.22 6.34 12.99
CA ALA A 12 2.53 7.47 13.61
C ALA A 12 1.01 7.48 13.33
N SER A 13 0.49 6.55 12.54
CA SER A 13 -0.96 6.47 12.25
C SER A 13 -1.75 5.77 13.35
N GLY A 14 -2.91 6.32 13.71
CA GLY A 14 -3.82 5.70 14.68
C GLY A 14 -3.25 5.69 16.09
N THR A 15 -3.26 4.52 16.74
CA THR A 15 -2.73 4.33 18.11
C THR A 15 -1.26 3.91 18.15
N GLY A 16 -0.56 3.98 17.02
CA GLY A 16 0.77 3.40 16.88
C GLY A 16 0.73 1.97 16.35
N HIS A 17 1.68 1.62 15.49
CA HIS A 17 1.86 0.26 14.98
C HIS A 17 3.31 -0.18 15.15
N VAL A 18 3.51 -1.43 15.55
CA VAL A 18 4.84 -2.04 15.66
C VAL A 18 5.34 -2.49 14.27
N ALA A 19 6.65 -2.54 14.06
CA ALA A 19 7.23 -2.82 12.75
C ALA A 19 6.87 -4.23 12.24
N GLU A 20 6.79 -5.21 13.16
CA GLU A 20 6.42 -6.60 12.91
C GLU A 20 5.00 -6.73 12.32
N PHE A 21 4.16 -5.72 12.51
CA PHE A 21 2.83 -5.71 11.93
C PHE A 21 2.87 -5.59 10.40
N GLY A 22 3.90 -4.95 9.85
CA GLY A 22 4.11 -4.87 8.42
C GLY A 22 4.27 -6.25 7.77
N GLU A 23 5.03 -7.15 8.39
CA GLU A 23 5.17 -8.54 7.92
C GLU A 23 3.86 -9.31 7.99
N THR A 24 3.08 -9.10 9.04
CA THR A 24 1.74 -9.72 9.20
C THR A 24 0.81 -9.30 8.06
N LEU A 25 0.81 -8.01 7.71
CA LEU A 25 0.02 -7.49 6.59
C LEU A 25 0.55 -7.98 5.24
N GLY A 26 1.87 -8.07 5.07
CA GLY A 26 2.50 -8.65 3.89
C GLY A 26 2.11 -10.12 3.67
N ASN A 27 2.07 -10.91 4.74
CA ASN A 27 1.60 -12.30 4.70
C ASN A 27 0.11 -12.40 4.37
N ALA A 28 -0.72 -11.49 4.91
CA ALA A 28 -2.12 -11.41 4.56
C ALA A 28 -2.34 -11.08 3.07
N LEU A 29 -1.55 -10.16 2.50
CA LEU A 29 -1.57 -9.84 1.07
C LEU A 29 -1.25 -11.06 0.21
N ARG A 30 -0.15 -11.76 0.52
CA ARG A 30 0.23 -13.00 -0.18
C ARG A 30 -0.85 -14.07 -0.08
N SER A 31 -1.51 -14.20 1.08
CA SER A 31 -2.62 -15.14 1.26
C SER A 31 -3.83 -14.82 0.38
N GLY A 32 -4.03 -13.54 0.04
CA GLY A 32 -5.11 -13.10 -0.84
C GLY A 32 -4.76 -13.21 -2.32
N HIS A 33 -3.53 -12.88 -2.71
CA HIS A 33 -3.11 -12.86 -4.11
C HIS A 33 -2.61 -14.22 -4.61
N GLY A 34 -1.78 -14.89 -3.82
CA GLY A 34 -0.99 -16.07 -4.20
C GLY A 34 0.47 -15.93 -3.78
N SER A 35 1.15 -17.06 -3.55
CA SER A 35 2.53 -17.11 -3.02
C SER A 35 3.59 -16.54 -3.95
N SER A 36 3.25 -16.29 -5.22
CA SER A 36 4.14 -15.66 -6.20
C SER A 36 4.23 -14.14 -6.07
N LEU A 37 3.42 -13.50 -5.21
CA LEU A 37 3.52 -12.06 -4.99
C LEU A 37 4.76 -11.71 -4.18
N GLU A 38 5.68 -10.97 -4.78
CA GLU A 38 6.77 -10.33 -4.04
C GLU A 38 6.19 -9.16 -3.23
N VAL A 39 6.41 -9.14 -1.92
CA VAL A 39 5.93 -8.06 -1.06
C VAL A 39 7.10 -7.48 -0.30
N GLU A 40 7.37 -6.20 -0.55
CA GLU A 40 8.27 -5.35 0.22
C GLU A 40 7.45 -4.60 1.28
N THR A 41 8.03 -4.44 2.46
CA THR A 41 7.43 -3.67 3.55
C THR A 41 8.36 -2.53 3.93
N MET A 42 7.84 -1.31 3.90
CA MET A 42 8.55 -0.12 4.33
C MET A 42 7.86 0.48 5.56
N VAL A 43 8.58 0.59 6.66
CA VAL A 43 8.09 1.18 7.91
C VAL A 43 8.59 2.62 8.00
N VAL A 44 7.66 3.57 8.16
CA VAL A 44 7.96 5.01 8.18
C VAL A 44 7.30 5.69 9.37
N ASP A 45 7.79 6.88 9.72
CA ASP A 45 7.25 7.68 10.83
C ASP A 45 6.52 8.95 10.37
N ASN A 46 6.65 9.32 9.10
CA ASN A 46 6.13 10.57 8.58
C ASN A 46 5.71 10.45 7.11
N HIS A 47 4.96 11.44 6.65
CA HIS A 47 4.44 11.48 5.28
C HIS A 47 5.51 11.71 4.20
N PRO A 48 6.54 12.56 4.39
CA PRO A 48 7.65 12.67 3.45
C PRO A 48 8.32 11.34 3.13
N ASP A 49 8.61 10.51 4.13
CA ASP A 49 9.25 9.21 3.93
C ASP A 49 8.31 8.24 3.19
N ALA A 50 7.01 8.25 3.49
CA ALA A 50 6.00 7.49 2.74
C ALA A 50 5.98 7.88 1.26
N ARG A 51 6.10 9.17 0.95
CA ARG A 51 6.14 9.69 -0.42
C ARG A 51 7.41 9.24 -1.15
N SER A 52 8.56 9.38 -0.51
CA SER A 52 9.84 8.94 -1.06
C SER A 52 9.83 7.44 -1.38
N ALA A 53 9.37 6.60 -0.45
CA ALA A 53 9.25 5.15 -0.65
C ALA A 53 8.33 4.80 -1.82
N ALA A 54 7.15 5.45 -1.91
CA ALA A 54 6.24 5.22 -3.03
C ALA A 54 6.84 5.65 -4.38
N SER A 55 7.57 6.77 -4.42
CA SER A 55 8.24 7.23 -5.64
C SER A 55 9.37 6.31 -6.06
N GLU A 56 10.20 5.85 -5.13
CA GLU A 56 11.31 4.94 -5.43
C GLU A 56 10.78 3.61 -5.98
N TYR A 57 9.80 3.03 -5.31
CA TYR A 57 9.18 1.79 -5.74
C TYR A 57 8.47 1.93 -7.10
N ALA A 58 7.73 3.01 -7.33
CA ALA A 58 7.08 3.27 -8.62
C ALA A 58 8.06 3.30 -9.81
N ARG A 59 9.31 3.72 -9.58
CA ARG A 59 10.37 3.79 -10.60
C ARG A 59 10.96 2.42 -10.93
N PHE A 60 11.17 1.57 -9.92
CA PHE A 60 12.00 0.37 -10.07
C PHE A 60 11.26 -0.96 -9.95
N ALA A 61 10.01 -0.97 -9.50
CA ALA A 61 9.25 -2.19 -9.27
C ALA A 61 8.96 -2.99 -10.56
N SER A 62 9.02 -4.31 -10.43
CA SER A 62 8.49 -5.28 -11.41
C SER A 62 7.00 -5.06 -11.64
N ARG A 63 6.54 -5.20 -12.89
CA ARG A 63 5.14 -4.96 -13.27
C ARG A 63 4.37 -6.26 -13.57
N PRO A 64 3.07 -6.33 -13.23
CA PRO A 64 2.26 -5.31 -12.55
C PRO A 64 2.71 -5.10 -11.10
N SER A 65 2.61 -3.85 -10.61
CA SER A 65 2.97 -3.50 -9.23
C SER A 65 1.79 -2.92 -8.43
N LEU A 66 1.91 -2.95 -7.10
CA LEU A 66 0.89 -2.45 -6.18
C LEU A 66 1.55 -1.64 -5.05
N VAL A 67 1.09 -0.42 -4.80
CA VAL A 67 1.50 0.38 -3.63
C VAL A 67 0.35 0.46 -2.64
N ILE A 68 0.59 0.12 -1.37
CA ILE A 68 -0.42 0.06 -0.32
C ILE A 68 -0.04 0.99 0.82
N ALA A 69 -0.91 1.96 1.10
CA ALA A 69 -0.79 2.81 2.27
C ALA A 69 -1.44 2.16 3.49
N ALA A 70 -0.62 1.61 4.40
CA ALA A 70 -1.02 1.11 5.70
C ALA A 70 -0.93 2.24 6.75
N GLY A 71 -1.90 3.15 6.72
CA GLY A 71 -1.98 4.28 7.64
C GLY A 71 -3.26 5.10 7.51
N GLY A 72 -3.20 6.38 7.89
CA GLY A 72 -4.29 7.34 7.71
C GLY A 72 -4.39 7.93 6.30
N GLY A 73 -5.31 8.88 6.10
CA GLY A 73 -5.46 9.62 4.85
C GLY A 73 -4.20 10.40 4.43
N GLY A 74 -3.41 10.87 5.40
CA GLY A 74 -2.13 11.52 5.14
C GLY A 74 -1.09 10.59 4.52
N THR A 75 -1.01 9.34 4.99
CA THR A 75 -0.15 8.29 4.41
C THR A 75 -0.62 7.93 3.00
N LEU A 76 -1.93 7.79 2.79
CA LEU A 76 -2.48 7.55 1.45
C LEU A 76 -2.15 8.68 0.47
N ARG A 77 -2.38 9.94 0.88
CA ARG A 77 -2.02 11.11 0.07
C ARG A 77 -0.54 11.09 -0.29
N ALA A 78 0.34 10.85 0.67
CA ALA A 78 1.78 10.79 0.44
C ALA A 78 2.18 9.70 -0.56
N ALA A 79 1.61 8.50 -0.44
CA ALA A 79 1.85 7.42 -1.38
C ALA A 79 1.37 7.77 -2.81
N VAL A 80 0.20 8.38 -2.94
CA VAL A 80 -0.33 8.87 -4.23
C VAL A 80 0.61 9.91 -4.83
N GLU A 81 1.03 10.91 -4.04
CA GLU A 81 1.98 11.94 -4.49
C GLU A 81 3.30 11.34 -4.96
N GLY A 82 3.84 10.34 -4.26
CA GLY A 82 5.09 9.69 -4.64
C GLY A 82 4.97 8.92 -5.96
N VAL A 83 3.85 8.23 -6.19
CA VAL A 83 3.57 7.62 -7.49
C VAL A 83 3.48 8.70 -8.58
N MET A 84 2.77 9.80 -8.33
CA MET A 84 2.60 10.87 -9.32
C MET A 84 3.91 11.64 -9.61
N ASP A 85 4.85 11.70 -8.67
CA ASP A 85 6.20 12.22 -8.91
C ASP A 85 6.97 11.40 -9.96
N THR A 86 6.59 10.14 -10.14
CA THR A 86 7.18 9.23 -11.13
C THR A 86 6.38 9.22 -12.45
N PHE A 87 5.06 9.30 -12.38
CA PHE A 87 4.17 9.32 -13.55
C PHE A 87 3.66 10.76 -13.83
N THR A 88 4.56 11.63 -14.29
CA THR A 88 4.29 13.08 -14.44
C THR A 88 3.26 13.41 -15.53
N SER A 89 3.08 12.53 -16.52
CA SER A 89 2.11 12.72 -17.61
C SER A 89 0.67 12.33 -17.24
N GLY A 90 0.44 11.79 -16.04
CA GLY A 90 -0.87 11.31 -15.59
C GLY A 90 -0.78 10.00 -14.79
N PRO A 91 -1.88 9.55 -14.18
CA PRO A 91 -1.87 8.34 -13.36
C PRO A 91 -1.48 7.11 -14.19
N PRO A 92 -0.73 6.15 -13.61
CA PRO A 92 -0.37 4.92 -14.30
C PRO A 92 -1.61 4.11 -14.70
N PRO A 93 -1.55 3.38 -15.83
CA PRO A 93 -2.52 2.34 -16.15
C PRO A 93 -2.62 1.27 -15.05
N ALA A 94 -3.80 0.67 -14.88
CA ALA A 94 -4.05 -0.29 -13.80
C ALA A 94 -3.35 -1.65 -13.98
N ASP A 95 -2.91 -1.98 -15.19
CA ASP A 95 -2.05 -3.12 -15.53
C ASP A 95 -0.57 -2.83 -15.28
N VAL A 96 -0.22 -1.56 -15.03
CA VAL A 96 1.13 -1.10 -14.71
C VAL A 96 1.33 -1.00 -13.21
N LEU A 97 0.52 -0.18 -12.54
CA LEU A 97 0.63 0.08 -11.11
C LEU A 97 -0.75 0.37 -10.54
N ARG A 98 -1.12 -0.33 -9.48
CA ARG A 98 -2.33 -0.05 -8.70
C ARG A 98 -1.99 0.59 -7.35
N LEU A 99 -2.91 1.36 -6.82
CA LEU A 99 -2.83 1.99 -5.50
C LEU A 99 -3.92 1.43 -4.60
N GLY A 100 -3.55 1.10 -3.36
CA GLY A 100 -4.43 0.58 -2.33
C GLY A 100 -4.21 1.29 -0.98
N ALA A 101 -5.17 1.13 -0.07
CA ALA A 101 -5.10 1.70 1.26
C ALA A 101 -5.74 0.78 2.30
N LEU A 102 -5.18 0.76 3.50
CA LEU A 102 -5.78 0.12 4.68
C LEU A 102 -6.36 1.18 5.63
N ARG A 103 -7.34 0.79 6.44
CA ARG A 103 -8.02 1.69 7.40
C ARG A 103 -7.27 1.76 8.73
N MET A 104 -6.03 2.23 8.71
CA MET A 104 -5.14 2.19 9.88
C MET A 104 -4.91 3.56 10.54
N GLY A 105 -5.75 4.57 10.21
CA GLY A 105 -5.79 5.87 10.88
C GLY A 105 -7.22 6.29 11.23
N SER A 106 -7.35 7.32 12.08
CA SER A 106 -8.62 7.74 12.72
C SER A 106 -9.73 8.20 11.76
N GLY A 107 -9.41 8.53 10.50
CA GLY A 107 -10.37 9.15 9.57
C GLY A 107 -10.08 8.91 8.09
N ASN A 108 -9.57 7.75 7.69
CA ASN A 108 -9.36 7.47 6.25
C ASN A 108 -10.71 7.34 5.49
N VAL A 109 -11.26 8.49 5.06
CA VAL A 109 -12.56 8.60 4.36
C VAL A 109 -12.54 7.87 3.03
N ILE A 110 -11.42 7.91 2.30
CA ILE A 110 -11.28 7.23 1.00
C ILE A 110 -11.40 5.71 1.22
N ALA A 111 -10.63 5.14 2.13
CA ALA A 111 -10.71 3.70 2.42
C ALA A 111 -12.09 3.29 2.97
N ARG A 112 -12.77 4.18 3.71
CA ARG A 112 -14.17 3.96 4.13
C ARG A 112 -15.12 3.91 2.93
N ASN A 113 -15.03 4.86 2.00
CA ASN A 113 -15.87 4.91 0.81
C ASN A 113 -15.64 3.72 -0.13
N LEU A 114 -14.39 3.23 -0.18
CA LEU A 114 -14.01 2.01 -0.92
C LEU A 114 -14.41 0.72 -0.20
N ARG A 115 -15.16 0.80 0.91
CA ARG A 115 -15.62 -0.33 1.73
C ARG A 115 -14.49 -1.27 2.17
N ILE A 116 -13.30 -0.72 2.39
CA ILE A 116 -12.17 -1.47 2.94
C ILE A 116 -12.56 -1.92 4.36
N PRO A 117 -12.33 -3.21 4.71
CA PRO A 117 -12.58 -3.73 6.05
C PRO A 117 -11.88 -2.90 7.14
N LEU A 118 -12.48 -2.88 8.34
CA LEU A 118 -11.86 -2.24 9.50
C LEU A 118 -10.70 -3.07 10.04
N ASP A 119 -10.82 -4.40 10.00
CA ASP A 119 -9.72 -5.30 10.31
C ASP A 119 -8.63 -5.17 9.22
N PRO A 120 -7.43 -4.68 9.57
CA PRO A 120 -6.36 -4.46 8.60
C PRO A 120 -5.84 -5.76 7.98
N ILE A 121 -5.94 -6.90 8.66
CA ILE A 121 -5.51 -8.21 8.12
C ILE A 121 -6.49 -8.66 7.03
N GLU A 122 -7.80 -8.58 7.30
CA GLU A 122 -8.80 -8.91 6.29
C GLU A 122 -8.78 -7.92 5.13
N ALA A 123 -8.55 -6.63 5.41
CA ALA A 123 -8.38 -5.62 4.36
C ALA A 123 -7.17 -5.93 3.46
N ALA A 124 -6.02 -6.27 4.05
CA ALA A 124 -4.82 -6.67 3.30
C ALA A 124 -5.09 -7.90 2.44
N ARG A 125 -5.78 -8.92 2.97
CA ARG A 125 -6.17 -10.11 2.22
C ARG A 125 -7.12 -9.78 1.05
N GLN A 126 -8.09 -8.89 1.27
CA GLN A 126 -9.01 -8.46 0.22
C GLN A 126 -8.29 -7.68 -0.89
N VAL A 127 -7.35 -6.80 -0.53
CA VAL A 127 -6.50 -6.09 -1.50
C VAL A 127 -5.69 -7.09 -2.33
N GLY A 128 -5.10 -8.10 -1.69
CA GLY A 128 -4.38 -9.19 -2.38
C GLY A 128 -5.26 -9.89 -3.42
N ARG A 129 -6.47 -10.30 -3.05
CA ARG A 129 -7.44 -10.92 -3.97
C ARG A 129 -7.81 -10.00 -5.13
N SER A 130 -7.99 -8.72 -4.87
CA SER A 130 -8.34 -7.75 -5.91
C SER A 130 -7.19 -7.49 -6.89
N PHE A 131 -5.94 -7.69 -6.47
CA PHE A 131 -4.77 -7.48 -7.32
C PHE A 131 -4.44 -8.71 -8.18
N ALA A 132 -4.86 -9.90 -7.76
CA ALA A 132 -4.73 -11.12 -8.56
C ALA A 132 -5.66 -11.13 -9.80
N ASN A 133 -6.66 -10.24 -9.83
CA ASN A 133 -7.66 -10.11 -10.90
C ASN A 133 -7.33 -8.97 -11.89
#